data_AF-A0A9X2CZB6-F1
#
_entry.id   AF-A0A9X2CZB6-F1
#
_cell.length_a   1.000
_cell.length_b   1.000
_cell.length_c   1.000
_cell.angle_alpha   90.00
_cell.angle_beta   90.00
_cell.angle_gamma   90.00
#
_symmetry.space_group_name_H-M   'P 1'
#
loop_
_entity.id
_entity.type
_entity.pdbx_description
1 polymer ?
#
loop_
_entity_poly.entity_id
_entity_poly.type
_entity_poly.pdbx_seq_one_letter_code
_entity_poly.pdbx_strand_id
1 'polypeptide(L)'
;MWKFLYQLASPKIFYSLSGRMIPWLAASASLTLIIGILWGLIFAPPDYQQGEAYRIIYVHVPSAFLSMALYAWMGFLAVLLLVWRIKIAGLLISLVAQVGACMAFLALITGSIWGKPMWGAWWVWDARLTSELVLLLLYAAILATHQAVKNKEDGDKIIAILTLVGLIDLPIIHYSVYWWNTLHQGATLSAFAKPKIDVSMLYPLLLTLLGFFLYSLWIILEKARNEVLLRERRQSWVKIQFEGELK
;
A
#
# COMPACT_ATOMS: atom_id res chain seq x y z
N MET A 1 -13.11 17.73 19.60
CA MET A 1 -12.37 16.64 18.92
C MET A 1 -13.23 15.86 17.93
N TRP A 2 -14.40 15.31 18.31
CA TRP A 2 -15.27 14.54 17.37
C TRP A 2 -15.82 15.35 16.19
N LYS A 3 -16.27 16.59 16.40
CA LYS A 3 -16.77 17.46 15.31
C LYS A 3 -15.75 17.70 14.19
N PHE A 4 -14.47 17.81 14.54
CA PHE A 4 -13.39 18.02 13.57
C PHE A 4 -13.18 16.78 12.69
N LEU A 5 -13.19 15.57 13.27
CA LEU A 5 -13.10 14.32 12.52
C LEU A 5 -14.26 14.16 11.53
N TYR A 6 -15.49 14.47 11.94
CA TYR A 6 -16.65 14.41 11.04
C TYR A 6 -16.63 15.49 9.96
N GLN A 7 -16.09 16.69 10.24
CA GLN A 7 -15.94 17.75 9.25
C GLN A 7 -14.90 17.38 8.18
N LEU A 8 -13.74 16.85 8.58
CA LEU A 8 -12.73 16.33 7.65
C LEU A 8 -13.25 15.13 6.85
N ALA A 9 -14.11 14.31 7.44
CA ALA A 9 -14.77 13.20 6.77
C ALA A 9 -15.91 13.62 5.82
N SER A 10 -16.25 14.91 5.73
CA SER A 10 -17.27 15.35 4.78
C SER A 10 -16.76 15.19 3.34
N PRO A 11 -17.55 14.57 2.43
CA PRO A 11 -17.11 14.28 1.07
C PRO A 11 -16.61 15.51 0.31
N LYS A 12 -17.27 16.67 0.49
CA LYS A 12 -16.88 17.94 -0.13
C LYS A 12 -15.52 18.45 0.35
N ILE A 13 -15.26 18.43 1.66
CA ILE A 13 -13.98 18.89 2.23
C ILE A 13 -12.87 17.95 1.79
N PHE A 14 -13.11 16.63 1.87
CA PHE A 14 -12.15 15.63 1.39
C PHE A 14 -11.80 15.85 -0.09
N TYR A 15 -12.81 16.03 -0.96
CA TYR A 15 -12.61 16.25 -2.39
C TYR A 15 -11.76 17.49 -2.69
N SER A 16 -12.04 18.62 -2.01
CA SER A 16 -11.29 19.86 -2.16
C SER A 16 -9.86 19.76 -1.64
N LEU A 17 -9.67 19.16 -0.44
CA LEU A 17 -8.36 19.03 0.18
C LEU A 17 -7.46 18.09 -0.62
N SER A 18 -7.97 16.91 -1.00
CA SER A 18 -7.23 15.95 -1.82
C SER A 18 -6.82 16.56 -3.17
N GLY A 19 -7.70 17.32 -3.83
CA GLY A 19 -7.37 18.01 -5.07
C GLY A 19 -6.20 18.99 -4.95
N ARG A 20 -6.05 19.68 -3.80
CA ARG A 20 -4.90 20.56 -3.54
C ARG A 20 -3.61 19.80 -3.23
N MET A 21 -3.72 18.64 -2.59
CA MET A 21 -2.57 17.83 -2.18
C MET A 21 -1.96 17.04 -3.34
N ILE A 22 -2.81 16.58 -4.28
CA ILE A 22 -2.43 15.68 -5.37
C ILE A 22 -1.24 16.18 -6.21
N PRO A 23 -1.18 17.43 -6.70
CA PRO A 23 -0.05 17.88 -7.51
C PRO A 23 1.28 17.81 -6.78
N TRP A 24 1.29 18.14 -5.48
CA TRP A 24 2.48 18.05 -4.64
C TRP A 24 2.88 16.61 -4.37
N LEU A 25 1.91 15.74 -4.07
CA LEU A 25 2.16 14.31 -3.89
C LEU A 25 2.71 13.68 -5.17
N ALA A 26 2.13 14.00 -6.34
CA ALA A 26 2.58 13.50 -7.63
C ALA A 26 3.99 13.95 -7.96
N ALA A 27 4.30 15.25 -7.77
CA ALA A 27 5.64 15.80 -7.99
C ALA A 27 6.67 15.19 -7.03
N SER A 28 6.36 15.13 -5.73
CA SER A 28 7.26 14.54 -4.73
C SER A 28 7.45 13.04 -4.94
N ALA A 29 6.39 12.29 -5.26
CA ALA A 29 6.48 10.86 -5.58
C ALA A 29 7.37 10.64 -6.80
N SER A 30 7.15 11.39 -7.88
CA SER A 30 7.94 11.26 -9.11
C SER A 30 9.42 11.58 -8.85
N LEU A 31 9.70 12.68 -8.16
CA LEU A 31 11.07 13.09 -7.85
C LEU A 31 11.80 12.06 -6.99
N THR A 32 11.18 11.63 -5.89
CA THR A 32 11.79 10.67 -4.96
C THR A 32 11.95 9.28 -5.56
N LEU A 33 10.99 8.82 -6.38
CA LEU A 33 11.11 7.56 -7.11
C LEU A 33 12.21 7.61 -8.16
N ILE A 34 12.26 8.65 -9.00
CA ILE A 34 13.30 8.78 -10.04
C ILE A 34 14.68 8.81 -9.39
N ILE A 35 14.88 9.66 -8.38
CA ILE A 35 16.18 9.77 -7.70
C ILE A 35 16.51 8.45 -6.98
N GLY A 36 15.58 7.89 -6.21
CA GLY A 36 15.81 6.69 -5.42
C GLY A 36 16.12 5.46 -6.29
N ILE A 37 15.37 5.26 -7.37
CA ILE A 37 15.56 4.14 -8.30
C ILE A 37 16.87 4.31 -9.06
N LEU A 38 17.16 5.48 -9.63
CA LEU A 38 18.42 5.70 -10.36
C LEU A 38 19.62 5.55 -9.43
N TRP A 39 19.56 6.15 -8.24
CA TRP A 39 20.62 6.03 -7.25
C TRP A 39 20.83 4.58 -6.82
N GLY A 40 19.77 3.86 -6.45
CA GLY A 40 19.87 2.47 -6.01
C GLY A 40 20.32 1.51 -7.11
N LEU A 41 19.67 1.55 -8.28
CA LEU A 41 19.89 0.57 -9.35
C LEU A 41 21.18 0.82 -10.13
N ILE A 42 21.70 2.05 -10.18
CA ILE A 42 22.87 2.39 -11.00
C ILE A 42 24.09 2.73 -10.14
N PHE A 43 23.92 3.54 -9.10
CA PHE A 43 25.04 4.18 -8.42
C PHE A 43 25.41 3.56 -7.07
N ALA A 44 24.50 2.83 -6.42
CA ALA A 44 24.81 2.18 -5.15
C ALA A 44 25.94 1.14 -5.34
N PRO A 45 26.86 0.94 -4.38
CA PRO A 45 27.91 -0.07 -4.52
C PRO A 45 27.32 -1.49 -4.50
N PRO A 46 27.95 -2.51 -5.11
CA PRO A 46 27.52 -3.90 -4.97
C PRO A 46 27.57 -4.37 -3.52
N ASP A 47 26.65 -5.26 -3.14
CA ASP A 47 26.70 -5.92 -1.84
C ASP A 47 27.84 -6.96 -1.79
N TYR A 48 28.47 -7.11 -0.63
CA TYR A 48 29.64 -7.97 -0.48
C TYR A 48 29.33 -9.46 -0.63
N GLN A 49 28.10 -9.91 -0.33
CA GLN A 49 27.68 -11.31 -0.51
C GLN A 49 26.84 -11.49 -1.77
N GLN A 50 25.91 -10.56 -2.00
CA GLN A 50 24.88 -10.66 -3.02
C GLN A 50 25.30 -10.04 -4.36
N GLY A 51 26.45 -9.36 -4.42
CA GLY A 51 26.97 -8.72 -5.63
C GLY A 51 25.99 -7.69 -6.18
N GLU A 52 25.81 -7.66 -7.49
CA GLU A 52 24.86 -6.76 -8.18
C GLU A 52 23.38 -7.16 -7.98
N ALA A 53 23.12 -8.43 -7.64
CA ALA A 53 21.75 -8.95 -7.54
C ALA A 53 20.95 -8.30 -6.40
N TYR A 54 21.62 -7.77 -5.37
CA TYR A 54 20.98 -7.11 -4.24
C TYR A 54 20.15 -5.89 -4.66
N ARG A 55 20.51 -5.20 -5.76
CA ARG A 55 19.89 -3.92 -6.14
C ARG A 55 18.38 -4.02 -6.33
N ILE A 56 17.84 -5.21 -6.57
CA ILE A 56 16.41 -5.45 -6.61
C ILE A 56 15.69 -5.04 -5.31
N ILE A 57 16.40 -4.92 -4.17
CA ILE A 57 15.83 -4.43 -2.90
C ILE A 57 15.18 -3.05 -3.05
N TYR A 58 15.67 -2.19 -3.94
CA TYR A 58 15.13 -0.85 -4.16
C TYR A 58 13.73 -0.83 -4.77
N VAL A 59 13.26 -1.99 -5.26
CA VAL A 59 11.88 -2.21 -5.72
C VAL A 59 11.17 -3.20 -4.81
N HIS A 60 11.83 -4.31 -4.48
CA HIS A 60 11.26 -5.39 -3.69
C HIS A 60 10.89 -4.96 -2.27
N VAL A 61 11.81 -4.32 -1.54
CA VAL A 61 11.59 -3.96 -0.13
C VAL A 61 10.47 -2.93 0.03
N PRO A 62 10.41 -1.83 -0.76
CA PRO A 62 9.26 -0.93 -0.72
C PRO A 62 7.94 -1.63 -1.04
N SER A 63 7.92 -2.53 -2.03
CA SER A 63 6.72 -3.27 -2.43
C SER A 63 6.23 -4.20 -1.31
N ALA A 64 7.13 -5.01 -0.73
CA ALA A 64 6.80 -5.92 0.37
C ALA A 64 6.42 -5.18 1.66
N PHE A 65 7.04 -4.03 1.94
CA PHE A 65 6.63 -3.22 3.09
C PHE A 65 5.25 -2.62 2.89
N LEU A 66 4.98 -2.04 1.71
CA LEU A 66 3.68 -1.41 1.43
C LEU A 66 2.54 -2.41 1.26
N SER A 67 2.80 -3.63 0.78
CA SER A 67 1.78 -4.68 0.72
C SER A 67 1.16 -4.92 2.11
N MET A 68 2.00 -5.07 3.13
CA MET A 68 1.56 -5.22 4.53
C MET A 68 1.02 -3.90 5.12
N ALA A 69 1.72 -2.78 4.92
CA ALA A 69 1.34 -1.50 5.53
C ALA A 69 -0.01 -0.98 5.03
N LEU A 70 -0.31 -1.16 3.73
CA LEU A 70 -1.61 -0.79 3.16
C LEU A 70 -2.73 -1.69 3.69
N TYR A 71 -2.47 -2.98 3.95
CA TYR A 71 -3.45 -3.88 4.54
C TYR A 71 -3.74 -3.49 6.00
N ALA A 72 -2.69 -3.15 6.76
CA ALA A 72 -2.85 -2.60 8.11
C ALA A 72 -3.67 -1.31 8.10
N TRP A 73 -3.44 -0.43 7.12
CA TRP A 73 -4.21 0.80 6.95
C TRP A 73 -5.68 0.51 6.61
N MET A 74 -5.97 -0.47 5.76
CA MET A 74 -7.34 -0.95 5.53
C MET A 74 -7.98 -1.45 6.81
N GLY A 75 -7.24 -2.17 7.67
CA GLY A 75 -7.71 -2.58 8.99
C GLY A 75 -8.15 -1.38 9.84
N PHE A 76 -7.32 -0.34 9.91
CA PHE A 76 -7.67 0.90 10.59
C PHE A 76 -8.92 1.56 10.00
N LEU A 77 -9.02 1.66 8.66
CA LEU A 77 -10.19 2.19 7.95
C LEU A 77 -11.46 1.35 8.23
N ALA A 78 -11.33 0.03 8.34
CA ALA A 78 -12.42 -0.87 8.67
C ALA A 78 -12.97 -0.58 10.07
N VAL A 79 -12.10 -0.33 11.07
CA VAL A 79 -12.55 0.11 12.40
C VAL A 79 -13.24 1.48 12.32
N LEU A 80 -12.68 2.45 11.58
CA LEU A 80 -13.31 3.76 11.36
C LEU A 80 -14.73 3.65 10.75
N LEU A 81 -14.92 2.73 9.81
CA LEU A 81 -16.22 2.47 9.21
C LEU A 81 -17.17 1.79 10.20
N LEU A 82 -16.76 0.69 10.84
CA LEU A 82 -17.67 -0.15 11.62
C LEU A 82 -18.01 0.46 12.97
N VAL A 83 -17.05 1.07 13.65
CA VAL A 83 -17.23 1.66 14.99
C VAL A 83 -17.75 3.09 14.90
N TRP A 84 -17.10 3.94 14.09
CA TRP A 84 -17.43 5.36 13.99
C TRP A 84 -18.33 5.72 12.81
N ARG A 85 -18.72 4.76 11.97
CA ARG A 85 -19.63 4.96 10.82
C ARG A 85 -19.13 6.03 9.86
N ILE A 86 -17.81 6.18 9.73
CA ILE A 86 -17.19 7.12 8.80
C ILE A 86 -17.27 6.54 7.38
N LYS A 87 -18.26 6.98 6.60
CA LYS A 87 -18.53 6.45 5.25
C LYS A 87 -17.34 6.54 4.29
N ILE A 88 -16.54 7.60 4.40
CA ILE A 88 -15.34 7.77 3.56
C ILE A 88 -14.27 6.72 3.86
N ALA A 89 -14.23 6.17 5.07
CA ALA A 89 -13.31 5.07 5.37
C ALA A 89 -13.69 3.81 4.59
N GLY A 90 -14.99 3.53 4.45
CA GLY A 90 -15.49 2.37 3.70
C GLY A 90 -15.09 2.38 2.23
N LEU A 91 -15.29 3.51 1.54
CA LEU A 91 -14.90 3.61 0.13
C LEU A 91 -13.38 3.46 -0.07
N LEU A 92 -12.58 4.00 0.87
CA LEU A 92 -11.12 3.92 0.81
C LEU A 92 -10.62 2.48 0.93
N ILE A 93 -11.26 1.59 1.70
CA ILE A 93 -10.82 0.19 1.87
C ILE A 93 -10.64 -0.48 0.50
N SER A 94 -11.64 -0.36 -0.39
CA SER A 94 -11.58 -0.99 -1.71
C SER A 94 -10.51 -0.38 -2.63
N LEU A 95 -10.20 0.91 -2.48
CA LEU A 95 -9.21 1.63 -3.29
C LEU A 95 -7.79 1.33 -2.81
N VAL A 96 -7.59 1.31 -1.49
CA VAL A 96 -6.34 0.88 -0.86
C VAL A 96 -6.06 -0.58 -1.23
N ALA A 97 -7.09 -1.44 -1.24
CA ALA A 97 -6.95 -2.83 -1.66
C ALA A 97 -6.41 -3.00 -3.08
N GLN A 98 -6.79 -2.15 -4.03
CA GLN A 98 -6.28 -2.20 -5.41
C GLN A 98 -4.77 -1.94 -5.44
N VAL A 99 -4.31 -0.91 -4.72
CA VAL A 99 -2.89 -0.56 -4.69
C VAL A 99 -2.10 -1.59 -3.88
N GLY A 100 -2.63 -2.03 -2.74
CA GLY A 100 -2.03 -3.07 -1.91
C GLY A 100 -1.87 -4.41 -2.64
N ALA A 101 -2.86 -4.82 -3.46
CA ALA A 101 -2.76 -5.98 -4.33
C ALA A 101 -1.59 -5.86 -5.33
N CYS A 102 -1.44 -4.69 -5.96
CA CYS A 102 -0.31 -4.44 -6.85
C CYS A 102 1.03 -4.53 -6.12
N MET A 103 1.12 -4.01 -4.89
CA MET A 103 2.34 -4.08 -4.08
C MET A 103 2.67 -5.52 -3.66
N ALA A 104 1.68 -6.31 -3.24
CA ALA A 104 1.86 -7.72 -2.91
C ALA A 104 2.30 -8.54 -4.14
N PHE A 105 1.68 -8.30 -5.29
CA PHE A 105 2.06 -8.94 -6.55
C PHE A 105 3.49 -8.58 -6.96
N LEU A 106 3.86 -7.30 -6.90
CA LEU A 106 5.23 -6.84 -7.16
C LEU A 106 6.22 -7.46 -6.18
N ALA A 107 5.88 -7.55 -4.89
CA ALA A 107 6.71 -8.17 -3.86
C ALA A 107 6.99 -9.65 -4.18
N LEU A 108 5.97 -10.42 -4.56
CA LEU A 108 6.11 -11.83 -4.94
C LEU A 108 6.97 -12.03 -6.18
N ILE A 109 6.74 -11.25 -7.24
CA ILE A 109 7.52 -11.35 -8.49
C ILE A 109 8.97 -10.96 -8.25
N THR A 110 9.20 -9.79 -7.66
CA THR A 110 10.56 -9.30 -7.42
C THR A 110 11.30 -10.17 -6.40
N GLY A 111 10.60 -10.70 -5.40
CA GLY A 111 11.14 -11.65 -4.44
C GLY A 111 11.54 -12.97 -5.10
N SER A 112 10.72 -13.48 -6.03
CA SER A 112 11.06 -14.66 -6.82
C SER A 112 12.30 -14.46 -7.70
N ILE A 113 12.38 -13.30 -8.38
CA ILE A 113 13.55 -12.91 -9.19
C ILE A 113 14.80 -12.81 -8.33
N TRP A 114 14.69 -12.22 -7.13
CA TRP A 114 15.80 -12.11 -6.20
C TRP A 114 16.20 -13.47 -5.63
N GLY A 115 15.23 -14.35 -5.38
CA GLY A 115 15.49 -15.65 -4.76
C GLY A 115 16.28 -16.60 -5.64
N LYS A 116 16.12 -16.52 -6.97
CA LYS A 116 16.85 -17.39 -7.89
C LYS A 116 18.38 -17.31 -7.76
N PRO A 117 19.02 -16.13 -7.83
CA PRO A 117 20.47 -16.02 -7.66
C PRO A 117 20.92 -16.19 -6.21
N MET A 118 20.09 -15.88 -5.21
CA MET A 118 20.50 -15.92 -3.79
C MET A 118 20.39 -17.31 -3.17
N TRP A 119 19.35 -18.07 -3.53
CA TRP A 119 19.04 -19.35 -2.90
C TRP A 119 18.78 -20.48 -3.91
N GLY A 120 19.02 -20.23 -5.20
CA GLY A 120 18.93 -21.24 -6.27
C GLY A 120 17.51 -21.57 -6.75
N ALA A 121 16.47 -21.01 -6.11
CA ALA A 121 15.06 -21.30 -6.39
C ALA A 121 14.23 -20.03 -6.59
N TRP A 122 13.28 -20.09 -7.53
CA TRP A 122 12.31 -19.02 -7.77
C TRP A 122 11.19 -19.01 -6.71
N TRP A 123 10.90 -20.17 -6.13
CA TRP A 123 9.85 -20.35 -5.15
C TRP A 123 10.20 -21.49 -4.21
N VAL A 124 9.89 -21.30 -2.93
CA VAL A 124 9.83 -22.35 -1.93
C VAL A 124 8.57 -22.15 -1.10
N TRP A 125 7.97 -23.24 -0.63
CA TRP A 125 6.77 -23.21 0.19
C TRP A 125 7.11 -22.96 1.66
N ASP A 126 7.83 -21.89 1.94
CA ASP A 126 8.13 -21.48 3.30
C ASP A 126 7.05 -20.57 3.87
N ALA A 127 7.10 -20.33 5.19
CA ALA A 127 6.08 -19.55 5.88
C ALA A 127 5.94 -18.14 5.31
N ARG A 128 7.05 -17.48 4.95
CA ARG A 128 7.06 -16.08 4.50
C ARG A 128 6.46 -15.90 3.11
N LEU A 129 6.94 -16.67 2.13
CA LEU A 129 6.43 -16.63 0.75
C LEU A 129 4.97 -17.05 0.71
N THR A 130 4.61 -18.10 1.47
CA THR A 130 3.24 -18.58 1.53
C THR A 130 2.31 -17.55 2.15
N SER A 131 2.70 -16.91 3.26
CA SER A 131 1.88 -15.85 3.87
C SER A 131 1.78 -14.60 2.99
N GLU A 132 2.84 -14.20 2.27
CA GLU A 132 2.75 -13.08 1.32
C GLU A 132 1.82 -13.41 0.13
N LEU A 133 1.80 -14.67 -0.32
CA LEU A 133 0.83 -15.14 -1.32
C LEU A 133 -0.60 -15.12 -0.75
N VAL A 134 -0.79 -15.56 0.50
CA VAL A 134 -2.08 -15.46 1.19
C VAL A 134 -2.53 -14.00 1.26
N LEU A 135 -1.65 -13.06 1.58
CA LEU A 135 -1.95 -11.62 1.57
C LEU A 135 -2.46 -11.15 0.20
N LEU A 136 -1.81 -11.54 -0.90
CA LEU A 136 -2.29 -11.23 -2.25
C LEU A 136 -3.69 -11.81 -2.50
N LEU A 137 -3.95 -13.05 -2.07
CA LEU A 137 -5.26 -13.68 -2.19
C LEU A 137 -6.32 -13.00 -1.32
N LEU A 138 -5.96 -12.52 -0.13
CA LEU A 138 -6.85 -11.73 0.73
C LEU A 138 -7.25 -10.41 0.06
N TYR A 139 -6.29 -9.70 -0.55
CA TYR A 139 -6.57 -8.54 -1.37
C TYR A 139 -7.53 -8.87 -2.53
N ALA A 140 -7.25 -9.95 -3.27
CA ALA A 140 -8.12 -10.39 -4.37
C ALA A 140 -9.54 -10.74 -3.88
N ALA A 141 -9.67 -11.42 -2.74
CA ALA A 141 -10.94 -11.77 -2.13
C ALA A 141 -11.74 -10.53 -1.73
N ILE A 142 -11.09 -9.52 -1.15
CA ILE A 142 -11.70 -8.22 -0.82
C ILE A 142 -12.22 -7.53 -2.07
N LEU A 143 -11.39 -7.45 -3.12
CA LEU A 143 -11.76 -6.80 -4.38
C LEU A 143 -12.90 -7.53 -5.10
N ALA A 144 -12.86 -8.86 -5.14
CA ALA A 144 -13.92 -9.69 -5.72
C ALA A 144 -15.24 -9.52 -4.95
N THR A 145 -15.18 -9.52 -3.61
CA THR A 145 -16.36 -9.33 -2.75
C THR A 145 -16.98 -7.95 -2.96
N HIS A 146 -16.17 -6.89 -3.00
CA HIS A 146 -16.68 -5.53 -3.25
C HIS A 146 -17.36 -5.39 -4.62
N GLN A 147 -16.89 -6.14 -5.63
CA GLN A 147 -17.51 -6.15 -6.96
C GLN A 147 -18.79 -6.98 -7.03
N ALA A 148 -18.88 -8.07 -6.27
CA ALA A 148 -20.04 -8.96 -6.25
C ALA A 148 -21.28 -8.32 -5.58
N VAL A 149 -21.07 -7.41 -4.63
CA VAL A 149 -22.16 -6.77 -3.88
C VAL A 149 -22.73 -5.56 -4.65
N LYS A 150 -24.03 -5.60 -4.96
CA LYS A 150 -24.73 -4.53 -5.69
C LYS A 150 -24.84 -3.22 -4.89
N ASN A 151 -25.20 -3.31 -3.61
CA ASN A 151 -25.26 -2.14 -2.73
C ASN A 151 -23.85 -1.81 -2.23
N LYS A 152 -23.31 -0.67 -2.67
CA LYS A 152 -21.95 -0.24 -2.31
C LYS A 152 -21.75 -0.04 -0.82
N GLU A 153 -22.74 0.50 -0.09
CA GLU A 153 -22.60 0.70 1.35
C GLU A 153 -22.56 -0.62 2.14
N ASP A 154 -23.30 -1.63 1.68
CA ASP A 154 -23.24 -2.97 2.28
C ASP A 154 -21.94 -3.68 1.89
N GLY A 155 -21.51 -3.51 0.63
CA GLY A 155 -20.22 -3.99 0.14
C GLY A 155 -19.05 -3.47 0.98
N ASP A 156 -19.01 -2.16 1.28
CA ASP A 156 -17.99 -1.54 2.13
C ASP A 156 -17.93 -2.19 3.53
N LYS A 157 -19.08 -2.50 4.14
CA LYS A 157 -19.14 -3.14 5.47
C LYS A 157 -18.65 -4.59 5.41
N ILE A 158 -19.06 -5.35 4.40
CA ILE A 158 -18.66 -6.74 4.23
C ILE A 158 -17.14 -6.83 4.06
N ILE A 159 -16.56 -6.01 3.18
CA ILE A 159 -15.11 -6.02 2.99
C ILE A 159 -14.35 -5.49 4.22
N ALA A 160 -14.93 -4.57 4.99
CA ALA A 160 -14.34 -4.12 6.25
C ALA A 160 -14.21 -5.28 7.25
N ILE A 161 -15.24 -6.11 7.38
CA ILE A 161 -15.20 -7.31 8.24
C ILE A 161 -14.13 -8.29 7.75
N LEU A 162 -14.11 -8.61 6.44
CA LEU A 162 -13.09 -9.49 5.85
C LEU A 162 -11.66 -8.97 6.07
N THR A 163 -11.47 -7.66 5.94
CA THR A 163 -10.18 -7.01 6.18
C THR A 163 -9.71 -7.21 7.61
N LEU A 164 -10.59 -7.01 8.60
CA LEU A 164 -10.25 -7.20 10.02
C LEU A 164 -9.85 -8.64 10.33
N VAL A 165 -10.54 -9.63 9.74
CA VAL A 165 -10.17 -11.04 9.90
C VAL A 165 -8.78 -11.30 9.30
N GLY A 166 -8.51 -10.77 8.10
CA GLY A 166 -7.23 -10.96 7.43
C GLY A 166 -6.04 -10.26 8.09
N LEU A 167 -6.23 -9.33 9.04
CA LEU A 167 -5.13 -8.70 9.77
C LEU A 167 -4.25 -9.70 10.52
N ILE A 168 -4.78 -10.89 10.83
CA ILE A 168 -4.02 -11.98 11.46
C ILE A 168 -2.85 -12.46 10.59
N ASP A 169 -2.90 -12.24 9.28
CA ASP A 169 -1.83 -12.66 8.37
C ASP A 169 -0.58 -11.78 8.50
N LEU A 170 -0.72 -10.49 8.84
CA LEU A 170 0.41 -9.57 8.99
C LEU A 170 1.44 -9.99 10.04
N PRO A 171 1.07 -10.38 11.28
CA PRO A 171 2.04 -10.91 12.23
C PRO A 171 2.63 -12.25 11.77
N ILE A 172 1.89 -13.07 11.02
CA ILE A 172 2.42 -14.31 10.44
C ILE A 172 3.54 -13.99 9.45
N ILE A 173 3.32 -13.05 8.52
CA ILE A 173 4.35 -12.61 7.57
C ILE A 173 5.56 -12.03 8.32
N HIS A 174 5.34 -11.11 9.26
CA HIS A 174 6.44 -10.43 9.96
C HIS A 174 7.28 -11.40 10.79
N TYR A 175 6.63 -12.26 11.57
CA TYR A 175 7.31 -13.18 12.47
C TYR A 175 7.69 -14.51 11.81
N SER A 176 7.31 -14.75 10.56
CA SER A 176 7.65 -15.98 9.80
C SER A 176 9.14 -16.32 9.84
N VAL A 177 10.00 -15.30 9.81
CA VAL A 177 11.47 -15.46 9.85
C VAL A 177 12.04 -15.84 11.22
N TYR A 178 11.24 -15.71 12.27
CA TYR A 178 11.61 -16.07 13.64
C TYR A 178 10.94 -17.36 14.10
N TRP A 179 9.72 -17.63 13.63
CA TRP A 179 8.92 -18.79 14.04
C TRP A 179 9.28 -20.06 13.26
N TRP A 180 9.76 -19.95 12.02
CA TRP A 180 10.10 -21.10 11.18
C TRP A 180 11.49 -21.00 10.58
N ASN A 181 12.04 -22.17 10.21
CA ASN A 181 13.22 -22.25 9.37
C ASN A 181 12.86 -21.77 7.96
N THR A 182 13.49 -20.69 7.51
CA THR A 182 13.27 -20.07 6.21
C THR A 182 14.60 -19.73 5.55
N LEU A 183 14.60 -19.66 4.22
CA LEU A 183 15.72 -19.13 3.44
C LEU A 183 15.87 -17.61 3.61
N HIS A 184 14.82 -16.94 4.10
CA HIS A 184 14.79 -15.51 4.24
C HIS A 184 15.55 -15.04 5.48
N GLN A 185 16.46 -14.10 5.26
CA GLN A 185 17.07 -13.37 6.36
C GLN A 185 16.05 -12.45 7.07
N GLY A 186 16.35 -12.13 8.34
CA GLY A 186 15.58 -11.16 9.12
C GLY A 186 15.57 -9.76 8.48
N ALA A 187 14.70 -8.87 8.99
CA ALA A 187 14.47 -7.57 8.38
C ALA A 187 15.75 -6.70 8.28
N THR A 188 16.02 -6.17 7.08
CA THR A 188 17.13 -5.22 6.79
C THR A 188 16.95 -3.88 7.50
N LEU A 189 15.70 -3.43 7.60
CA LEU A 189 15.28 -2.24 8.34
C LEU A 189 14.47 -2.68 9.56
N SER A 190 14.85 -2.19 10.73
CA SER A 190 14.10 -2.38 11.97
C SER A 190 13.82 -1.02 12.57
N ALA A 191 12.60 -0.81 13.06
CA ALA A 191 12.22 0.43 13.73
C ALA A 191 12.97 0.63 15.07
N PHE A 192 13.52 -0.43 15.65
CA PHE A 192 14.09 -0.44 17.00
C PHE A 192 15.59 -0.76 17.03
N ALA A 193 16.21 -1.03 15.89
CA ALA A 193 17.62 -1.38 15.82
C ALA A 193 18.34 -0.55 14.75
N LYS A 194 19.66 -0.38 14.91
CA LYS A 194 20.49 0.23 13.88
C LYS A 194 20.33 -0.54 12.56
N PRO A 195 20.16 0.16 11.42
CA PRO A 195 20.11 -0.49 10.12
C PRO A 195 21.32 -1.38 9.90
N LYS A 196 21.10 -2.61 9.42
CA LYS A 196 22.17 -3.57 9.11
C LYS A 196 22.78 -3.37 7.72
N ILE A 197 22.51 -2.24 7.10
CA ILE A 197 22.85 -1.92 5.72
C ILE A 197 23.76 -0.69 5.70
N ASP A 198 24.75 -0.69 4.80
CA ASP A 198 25.65 0.45 4.63
C ASP A 198 24.87 1.71 4.24
N VAL A 199 25.33 2.87 4.72
CA VAL A 199 24.66 4.16 4.49
C VAL A 199 24.54 4.50 3.00
N SER A 200 25.52 4.10 2.19
CA SER A 200 25.51 4.28 0.73
C SER A 200 24.38 3.52 0.04
N MET A 201 23.94 2.40 0.63
CA MET A 201 22.82 1.60 0.16
C MET A 201 21.50 1.97 0.85
N LEU A 202 21.55 2.53 2.07
CA LEU A 202 20.39 2.90 2.89
C LEU A 202 19.62 4.09 2.30
N TYR A 203 20.29 5.18 1.96
CA TYR A 203 19.62 6.39 1.49
C TYR A 203 18.79 6.19 0.21
N PRO A 204 19.28 5.51 -0.86
CA PRO A 204 18.44 5.18 -1.99
C PRO A 204 17.25 4.27 -1.61
N LEU A 205 17.42 3.40 -0.61
CA LEU A 205 16.32 2.56 -0.11
C LEU A 205 15.24 3.40 0.60
N LEU A 206 15.63 4.37 1.42
CA LEU A 206 14.68 5.28 2.08
C LEU A 206 13.95 6.17 1.07
N LEU A 207 14.64 6.64 0.03
CA LEU A 207 14.02 7.42 -1.04
C LEU A 207 13.02 6.61 -1.86
N THR A 208 13.36 5.37 -2.20
CA THR A 208 12.41 4.47 -2.88
C THR A 208 11.24 4.12 -1.98
N LEU A 209 11.46 3.84 -0.69
CA LEU A 209 10.38 3.60 0.27
C LEU A 209 9.42 4.79 0.36
N LEU A 210 9.96 6.00 0.51
CA LEU A 210 9.16 7.24 0.52
C LEU A 210 8.45 7.45 -0.81
N GLY A 211 9.13 7.24 -1.94
CA GLY A 211 8.58 7.42 -3.27
C GLY A 211 7.41 6.48 -3.55
N PHE A 212 7.54 5.19 -3.23
CA PHE A 212 6.46 4.23 -3.38
C PHE A 212 5.28 4.55 -2.44
N PHE A 213 5.55 5.03 -1.21
CA PHE A 213 4.51 5.46 -0.28
C PHE A 213 3.73 6.67 -0.83
N LEU A 214 4.43 7.72 -1.27
CA LEU A 214 3.82 8.91 -1.85
C LEU A 214 3.05 8.59 -3.13
N TYR A 215 3.60 7.72 -3.98
CA TYR A 215 2.92 7.23 -5.17
C TYR A 215 1.62 6.49 -4.82
N SER A 216 1.67 5.57 -3.85
CA SER A 216 0.49 4.85 -3.39
C SER A 216 -0.58 5.82 -2.89
N LEU A 217 -0.21 6.80 -2.08
CA LEU A 217 -1.13 7.81 -1.57
C LEU A 217 -1.71 8.67 -2.69
N TRP A 218 -0.89 9.10 -3.66
CA TRP A 218 -1.34 9.87 -4.83
C TRP A 218 -2.42 9.10 -5.61
N ILE A 219 -2.15 7.84 -5.99
CA ILE A 219 -3.10 7.01 -6.74
C ILE A 219 -4.39 6.74 -5.96
N ILE A 220 -4.28 6.49 -4.66
CA ILE A 220 -5.45 6.26 -3.79
C ILE A 220 -6.31 7.53 -3.71
N LEU A 221 -5.70 8.71 -3.55
CA LEU A 221 -6.43 9.98 -3.48
C LEU A 221 -7.10 10.34 -4.81
N GLU A 222 -6.43 10.12 -5.95
CA GLU A 222 -7.03 10.33 -7.27
C GLU A 222 -8.27 9.45 -7.48
N LYS A 223 -8.13 8.15 -7.20
CA LYS A 223 -9.26 7.22 -7.27
C LYS A 223 -10.37 7.59 -6.30
N ALA A 224 -10.02 8.01 -5.08
CA ALA A 224 -10.99 8.38 -4.05
C ALA A 224 -11.80 9.61 -4.46
N ARG A 225 -11.18 10.61 -5.10
CA ARG A 225 -11.89 11.78 -5.63
C ARG A 225 -12.95 11.37 -6.65
N ASN A 226 -12.59 10.51 -7.59
CA ASN A 226 -13.52 10.00 -8.60
C ASN A 226 -14.68 9.22 -7.96
N GLU A 227 -14.38 8.33 -7.01
CA GLU A 227 -15.41 7.55 -6.31
C GLU A 227 -16.35 8.44 -5.49
N VAL A 228 -15.81 9.47 -4.83
CA VAL A 228 -16.61 10.46 -4.10
C VAL A 228 -17.57 11.20 -5.03
N LEU A 229 -17.11 11.65 -6.20
CA LEU A 229 -17.98 12.30 -7.19
C LEU A 229 -19.11 11.37 -7.67
N LEU A 230 -18.80 10.09 -7.91
CA LEU A 230 -19.79 9.11 -8.34
C LEU A 230 -20.86 8.85 -7.27
N ARG A 231 -20.44 8.66 -6.02
CA ARG A 231 -21.35 8.39 -4.89
C ARG A 231 -22.20 9.61 -4.52
N GLU A 232 -21.62 10.81 -4.60
CA GLU A 232 -22.28 12.07 -4.26
C GLU A 232 -22.89 12.79 -5.47
N ARG A 233 -23.00 12.16 -6.64
CA ARG A 233 -23.46 12.77 -7.91
C ARG A 233 -24.81 13.51 -7.84
N ARG A 234 -25.66 13.16 -6.86
CA ARG A 234 -26.97 13.79 -6.65
C ARG A 234 -26.91 15.03 -5.78
N GLN A 235 -25.82 15.25 -5.05
CA GLN A 235 -25.66 16.39 -4.16
C GLN A 235 -25.46 17.69 -4.93
N SER A 236 -25.99 18.78 -4.37
CA SER A 236 -25.87 20.12 -4.96
C SER A 236 -24.43 20.56 -5.20
N TRP A 237 -23.52 20.24 -4.28
CA TRP A 237 -22.11 20.64 -4.41
C TRP A 237 -21.41 19.96 -5.60
N VAL A 238 -21.80 18.74 -5.96
CA VAL A 238 -21.26 18.05 -7.15
C VAL A 238 -21.85 18.64 -8.41
N LYS A 239 -23.16 18.90 -8.44
CA LYS A 239 -23.83 19.55 -9.57
C LYS A 239 -23.20 20.89 -9.91
N ILE A 240 -22.98 21.74 -8.89
CA ILE A 240 -22.32 23.05 -9.05
C ILE A 240 -20.90 22.91 -9.64
N GLN A 241 -20.15 21.88 -9.24
CA GLN A 241 -18.81 21.65 -9.77
C GLN A 241 -18.82 21.39 -11.29
N PHE A 242 -19.78 20.60 -11.77
CA PHE A 242 -19.90 20.28 -13.21
C PHE A 242 -20.63 21.38 -14.02
N GLU A 243 -21.59 22.09 -13.41
CA GLU A 243 -22.31 23.19 -14.05
C GLU A 243 -21.46 24.48 -14.13
N GLY A 244 -20.53 24.68 -13.19
CA GLY A 244 -19.58 25.79 -13.17
C GLY A 244 -18.44 25.68 -14.18
N GLU A 245 -18.15 24.48 -14.69
CA GLU A 245 -17.16 24.25 -15.76
C GLU A 245 -17.76 24.45 -17.17
N LEU A 246 -19.09 24.59 -17.29
CA LEU A 246 -19.82 24.82 -18.54
C LEU A 246 -20.16 26.31 -18.81
N LYS A 247 -19.66 27.23 -17.98
CA LYS A 247 -19.75 28.68 -18.17
C LYS A 247 -18.37 29.28 -18.30
#